data_AF-A0A8K0IG49-F1
#
_entry.id   AF-A0A8K0IG49-F1
#
_cell.length_a   1.000
_cell.length_b   1.000
_cell.length_c   1.000
_cell.angle_alpha   90.00
_cell.angle_beta   90.00
_cell.angle_gamma   90.00
#
_symmetry.space_group_name_H-M   'P 1'
#
loop_
_entity.id
_entity.type
_entity.pdbx_description
1 polymer ?
#
loop_
_entity_poly.entity_id
_entity_poly.type
_entity_poly.pdbx_seq_one_letter_code
_entity_poly.pdbx_strand_id
1 'polypeptide(L)'
;MADRFFPNEMPAFVEEKEGVLGPSPLHSLLYLPYPKTADKLLRAALDLKEKVVKETWVRLRRRAKDFTLYTGALGTAFLLFKAYQVTNNRGDLSLCSEIIRACDVASQGDP
;
A
#
# COMPACT_ATOMS: atom_id res chain seq x y z
N MET A 1 -16.75 -22.99 6.35
CA MET A 1 -15.51 -22.23 6.13
C MET A 1 -14.78 -22.63 4.84
N ALA A 2 -15.28 -23.59 4.04
CA ALA A 2 -14.55 -24.15 2.91
C ALA A 2 -14.76 -23.45 1.56
N ASP A 3 -15.65 -22.44 1.47
CA ASP A 3 -16.14 -21.97 0.16
C ASP A 3 -15.79 -20.50 -0.17
N ARG A 4 -15.01 -19.80 0.69
CA ARG A 4 -14.64 -18.38 0.51
C ARG A 4 -13.13 -18.17 0.42
N PHE A 5 -12.44 -18.97 -0.38
CA PHE A 5 -11.03 -18.78 -0.68
C PHE A 5 -10.71 -19.18 -2.11
N PHE A 6 -9.63 -18.62 -2.66
CA PHE A 6 -9.07 -19.10 -3.92
C PHE A 6 -8.19 -20.32 -3.64
N PRO A 7 -8.33 -21.43 -4.39
CA PRO A 7 -7.46 -22.58 -4.23
C PRO A 7 -6.00 -22.15 -4.42
N ASN A 8 -5.12 -22.59 -3.52
CA ASN A 8 -3.71 -22.20 -3.58
C ASN A 8 -2.98 -23.00 -4.66
N GLU A 9 -2.77 -22.37 -5.82
CA GLU A 9 -2.00 -22.94 -6.94
C GLU A 9 -0.49 -22.64 -6.86
N MET A 10 -0.03 -21.95 -5.81
CA MET A 10 1.39 -21.60 -5.66
C MET A 10 2.23 -22.83 -5.28
N PRO A 11 3.42 -23.00 -5.88
CA PRO A 11 4.29 -24.13 -5.58
C PRO A 11 4.82 -24.04 -4.15
N ALA A 12 5.20 -25.20 -3.58
CA ALA A 12 5.94 -25.23 -2.33
C ALA A 12 7.26 -24.45 -2.47
N PHE A 13 7.74 -23.91 -1.36
CA PHE A 13 9.00 -23.17 -1.34
C PHE A 13 10.17 -24.06 -1.80
N VAL A 14 10.96 -23.53 -2.72
CA VAL A 14 12.21 -24.12 -3.20
C VAL A 14 13.28 -23.03 -3.13
N GLU A 15 14.49 -23.39 -2.74
CA GLU A 15 15.61 -22.44 -2.69
C GLU A 15 15.83 -21.74 -4.03
N GLU A 16 16.25 -20.47 -3.98
CA GLU A 16 16.42 -19.62 -5.16
C GLU A 16 17.43 -20.24 -6.14
N LYS A 17 16.97 -20.59 -7.34
CA LYS A 17 17.81 -21.02 -8.46
C LYS A 17 17.56 -20.11 -9.65
N GLU A 18 18.61 -19.44 -10.11
CA GLU A 18 18.53 -18.57 -11.27
C GLU A 18 18.21 -19.39 -12.54
N GLY A 19 17.17 -18.99 -13.29
CA GLY A 19 16.99 -19.42 -14.68
C GLY A 19 15.69 -20.15 -15.06
N VAL A 20 14.75 -20.37 -14.14
CA VAL A 20 13.47 -21.01 -14.52
C VAL A 20 12.44 -19.96 -14.95
N LEU A 21 12.22 -19.83 -16.25
CA LEU A 21 11.06 -19.13 -16.80
C LEU A 21 9.81 -19.96 -16.46
N GLY A 22 9.05 -19.50 -15.47
CA GLY A 22 7.78 -20.10 -15.11
C GLY A 22 6.75 -20.00 -16.24
N PRO A 23 5.81 -20.96 -16.34
CA PRO A 23 4.79 -21.01 -17.40
C PRO A 23 3.74 -19.88 -17.30
N SER A 24 3.70 -19.16 -16.18
CA SER A 24 2.75 -18.06 -15.92
C SER A 24 3.46 -16.84 -15.34
N PRO A 25 2.88 -15.62 -15.44
CA PRO A 25 3.46 -14.41 -14.87
C PRO A 25 3.63 -14.49 -13.34
N LEU A 26 2.75 -15.24 -12.64
CA LEU A 26 2.87 -15.52 -11.21
C LEU A 26 4.15 -16.34 -10.95
N HIS A 27 4.33 -17.45 -11.65
CA HIS A 27 5.52 -18.28 -11.51
C HIS A 27 6.79 -17.51 -11.87
N SER A 28 6.75 -16.68 -12.92
CA SER A 28 7.88 -15.79 -13.25
C SER A 28 8.24 -14.82 -12.12
N LEU A 29 7.27 -14.37 -11.32
CA LEU A 29 7.54 -13.54 -10.14
C LEU A 29 8.15 -14.38 -9.00
N LEU A 30 7.63 -15.57 -8.74
CA LEU A 30 8.10 -16.45 -7.65
C LEU A 30 9.52 -16.99 -7.86
N TYR A 31 9.95 -17.18 -9.10
CA TYR A 31 11.31 -17.66 -9.42
C TYR A 31 12.37 -16.55 -9.45
N LEU A 32 11.99 -15.28 -9.26
CA LEU A 32 12.96 -14.19 -9.23
C LEU A 32 13.65 -14.14 -7.86
N PRO A 33 14.96 -13.82 -7.82
CA PRO A 33 15.66 -13.54 -6.57
C PRO A 33 14.98 -12.43 -5.78
N TYR A 34 15.01 -12.54 -4.45
CA TYR A 34 14.43 -11.58 -3.51
C TYR A 34 14.64 -10.09 -3.85
N PRO A 35 15.85 -9.59 -4.20
CA PRO A 35 16.01 -8.16 -4.47
C PRO A 35 15.19 -7.70 -5.68
N LYS A 36 15.08 -8.53 -6.73
CA LYS A 36 14.32 -8.19 -7.94
C LYS A 36 12.81 -8.28 -7.69
N THR A 37 12.36 -9.21 -6.86
CA THR A 37 10.94 -9.30 -6.47
C THR A 37 10.55 -8.14 -5.58
N ALA A 38 11.37 -7.82 -4.57
CA ALA A 38 11.17 -6.69 -3.68
C ALA A 38 11.07 -5.36 -4.46
N ASP A 39 11.96 -5.13 -5.43
CA ASP A 39 11.91 -3.92 -6.27
C ASP A 39 10.62 -3.84 -7.10
N LYS A 40 10.15 -4.95 -7.67
CA LYS A 40 8.89 -4.99 -8.43
C LYS A 40 7.69 -4.71 -7.53
N LEU A 41 7.65 -5.33 -6.35
CA LEU A 41 6.60 -5.11 -5.36
C LEU A 41 6.62 -3.67 -4.84
N LEU A 42 7.80 -3.09 -4.62
CA LEU A 42 7.96 -1.71 -4.20
C LEU A 42 7.38 -0.75 -5.25
N ARG A 43 7.68 -0.95 -6.54
CA ARG A 43 7.11 -0.13 -7.62
C ARG A 43 5.58 -0.22 -7.66
N ALA A 44 5.04 -1.44 -7.63
CA ALA A 44 3.59 -1.65 -7.61
C ALA A 44 2.93 -1.03 -6.36
N ALA A 45 3.60 -1.07 -5.21
CA ALA A 45 3.13 -0.45 -3.99
C ALA A 45 3.12 1.08 -4.07
N LEU A 46 4.11 1.70 -4.72
CA LEU A 46 4.13 3.15 -4.95
C LEU A 46 2.99 3.58 -5.90
N ASP A 47 2.75 2.84 -6.98
CA ASP A 47 1.63 3.10 -7.88
C ASP A 47 0.28 2.97 -7.16
N LEU A 48 0.14 1.97 -6.29
CA LEU A 48 -1.07 1.77 -5.49
C LEU A 48 -1.24 2.87 -4.44
N LYS A 49 -0.15 3.30 -3.79
CA LYS A 49 -0.14 4.45 -2.86
C LYS A 49 -0.70 5.70 -3.54
N GLU A 50 -0.24 6.02 -4.74
CA GLU A 50 -0.71 7.19 -5.48
C GLU A 50 -2.21 7.11 -5.78
N LYS A 51 -2.71 5.94 -6.20
CA LYS A 51 -4.14 5.71 -6.42
C LYS A 51 -4.95 5.88 -5.13
N VAL A 52 -4.47 5.32 -4.02
CA VAL A 52 -5.14 5.42 -2.72
C VAL A 52 -5.22 6.88 -2.27
N VAL A 53 -4.13 7.62 -2.32
CA VAL A 53 -4.12 9.06 -1.98
C VAL A 53 -5.05 9.86 -2.90
N LYS A 54 -5.09 9.56 -4.20
CA LYS A 54 -5.98 10.23 -5.13
C LYS A 54 -7.46 10.02 -4.76
N GLU A 55 -7.85 8.78 -4.47
CA GLU A 55 -9.25 8.45 -4.18
C GLU A 55 -9.68 8.88 -2.78
N THR A 56 -8.83 8.75 -1.75
CA THR A 56 -9.22 9.05 -0.37
C THR A 56 -9.00 10.51 0.03
N TRP A 57 -8.03 11.20 -0.58
CA TRP A 57 -7.65 12.57 -0.20
C TRP A 57 -8.03 13.61 -1.26
N VAL A 58 -7.63 13.39 -2.52
CA VAL A 58 -7.84 14.38 -3.60
C VAL A 58 -9.31 14.44 -4.00
N ARG A 59 -9.94 13.29 -4.22
CA ARG A 59 -11.35 13.20 -4.65
C ARG A 59 -12.33 13.69 -3.58
N LEU A 60 -11.99 13.49 -2.30
CA LEU A 60 -12.77 13.99 -1.15
C LEU A 60 -12.54 15.49 -0.86
N ARG A 61 -11.86 16.22 -1.75
CA ARG A 61 -11.51 17.64 -1.57
C ARG A 61 -10.82 17.93 -0.23
N ARG A 62 -9.96 17.01 0.23
CA ARG A 62 -9.23 17.13 1.50
C ARG A 62 -10.13 17.23 2.75
N ARG A 63 -11.36 16.71 2.68
CA ARG A 63 -12.25 16.62 3.85
C ARG A 63 -12.21 15.23 4.44
N ALA A 64 -11.73 15.11 5.67
CA ALA A 64 -11.72 13.86 6.42
C ALA A 64 -13.08 13.64 7.09
N LYS A 65 -14.07 13.11 6.36
CA LYS A 65 -15.37 12.76 6.94
C LYS A 65 -15.24 11.60 7.93
N ASP A 66 -14.46 10.61 7.54
CA ASP A 66 -14.07 9.49 8.40
C ASP A 66 -12.59 9.66 8.77
N PHE A 67 -12.32 9.91 10.05
CA PHE A 67 -10.98 10.10 10.58
C PHE A 67 -10.39 8.83 11.20
N THR A 68 -11.09 7.69 11.19
CA THR A 68 -10.59 6.45 11.80
C THR A 68 -9.43 5.85 11.01
N LEU A 69 -8.61 5.03 11.65
CA LEU A 69 -7.49 4.36 10.99
C LEU A 69 -7.94 3.22 10.06
N TYR A 70 -9.04 2.54 10.39
CA TYR A 70 -9.47 1.33 9.68
C TYR A 70 -10.13 1.62 8.32
N THR A 71 -11.04 2.59 8.24
CA THR A 71 -11.73 2.97 7.00
C THR A 71 -11.45 4.41 6.55
N GLY A 72 -10.86 5.23 7.41
CA GLY A 72 -10.76 6.66 7.22
C GLY A 72 -9.41 7.17 6.73
N ALA A 73 -9.30 8.49 6.75
CA ALA A 73 -8.13 9.22 6.25
C ALA A 73 -6.85 8.98 7.08
N LEU A 74 -6.97 8.64 8.38
CA LEU A 74 -5.80 8.24 9.19
C LEU A 74 -5.14 6.96 8.66
N GLY A 75 -5.90 6.02 8.08
CA GLY A 75 -5.33 4.85 7.42
C GLY A 75 -4.46 5.24 6.22
N THR A 76 -4.88 6.28 5.50
CA THR A 76 -4.10 6.84 4.38
C THR A 76 -2.83 7.53 4.87
N ALA A 77 -2.92 8.29 5.96
CA ALA A 77 -1.75 8.92 6.59
C ALA A 77 -0.74 7.87 7.09
N PHE A 78 -1.22 6.79 7.71
CA PHE A 78 -0.36 5.69 8.15
C PHE A 78 0.36 5.03 6.95
N LEU A 79 -0.35 4.80 5.85
CA LEU A 79 0.24 4.26 4.62
C LEU A 79 1.34 5.18 4.05
N LEU A 80 1.12 6.50 4.05
CA LEU A 80 2.14 7.49 3.66
C LEU A 80 3.34 7.49 4.62
N PHE A 81 3.11 7.34 5.92
CA PHE A 81 4.20 7.24 6.89
C PHE A 81 5.05 5.98 6.68
N LYS A 82 4.42 4.83 6.39
CA LYS A 82 5.14 3.61 6.03
C LYS A 82 5.93 3.76 4.73
N ALA A 83 5.36 4.44 3.73
CA ALA A 83 6.07 4.74 2.48
C ALA A 83 7.29 5.64 2.74
N TYR A 84 7.18 6.64 3.62
CA TYR A 84 8.30 7.46 4.06
C TYR A 84 9.39 6.64 4.76
N GLN A 85 9.04 5.71 5.65
CA GLN A 85 10.03 4.85 6.31
C GLN A 85 10.86 4.01 5.33
N VAL A 86 10.27 3.59 4.21
CA VAL A 86 10.94 2.76 3.20
C VAL A 86 11.72 3.59 2.17
N THR A 87 11.15 4.70 1.71
CA THR A 87 11.72 5.51 0.61
C THR A 87 12.46 6.76 1.06
N ASN A 88 12.32 7.15 2.33
CA ASN A 88 12.77 8.41 2.91
C ASN A 88 12.28 9.67 2.16
N ASN A 89 11.14 9.58 1.46
CA ASN A 89 10.57 10.69 0.71
C ASN A 89 9.87 11.72 1.62
N ARG A 90 10.46 12.92 1.75
CA ARG A 90 9.92 14.00 2.59
C ARG A 90 8.53 14.49 2.15
N GLY A 91 8.16 14.32 0.88
CA GLY A 91 6.82 14.69 0.38
C GLY A 91 5.72 13.81 0.97
N ASP A 92 6.00 12.54 1.20
CA ASP A 92 5.04 11.63 1.84
C ASP A 92 4.84 11.98 3.32
N LEU A 93 5.90 12.44 3.98
CA LEU A 93 5.83 12.92 5.36
C LEU A 93 5.01 14.21 5.48
N SER A 94 5.20 15.17 4.57
CA SER A 94 4.41 16.41 4.58
C SER A 94 2.93 16.12 4.36
N LEU A 95 2.59 15.28 3.36
CA LEU A 95 1.21 14.88 3.10
C LEU A 95 0.60 14.12 4.28
N CYS A 96 1.35 13.23 4.93
CA CYS A 96 0.91 12.55 6.13
C CYS A 96 0.53 13.56 7.24
N SER A 97 1.37 14.57 7.48
CA SER A 97 1.10 15.60 8.48
C SER A 97 -0.13 16.45 8.16
N GLU A 98 -0.37 16.75 6.87
CA GLU A 98 -1.57 17.47 6.42
C GLU A 98 -2.85 16.68 6.69
N ILE A 99 -2.83 15.37 6.40
CA ILE A 99 -3.97 14.49 6.65
C ILE A 99 -4.26 14.38 8.14
N ILE A 100 -3.23 14.21 8.98
CA ILE A 100 -3.40 14.14 10.44
C ILE A 100 -4.02 15.44 10.97
N ARG A 101 -3.56 16.61 10.50
CA ARG A 101 -4.14 17.91 10.90
C ARG A 101 -5.62 18.01 10.50
N ALA A 102 -5.98 17.57 9.30
CA ALA A 102 -7.37 17.58 8.87
C ALA A 102 -8.23 16.57 9.66
N CYS A 103 -7.68 15.43 10.04
CA CYS A 103 -8.35 14.48 10.93
C CYS A 103 -8.55 15.06 12.34
N ASP A 104 -7.57 15.79 12.88
CA ASP A 104 -7.68 16.47 14.17
C ASP A 104 -8.79 17.53 14.14
N VAL A 105 -8.81 18.40 13.13
CA VAL A 105 -9.89 19.38 12.93
C VAL A 105 -11.25 18.70 12.79
N ALA A 106 -11.34 17.62 12.01
CA ALA A 106 -12.59 16.86 11.85
C ALA A 106 -13.06 16.20 13.16
N SER A 107 -12.13 15.85 14.06
CA SER A 107 -12.44 15.24 15.35
C SER A 107 -12.95 16.24 16.39
N GLN A 108 -12.57 17.52 16.27
CA GLN A 108 -12.99 18.58 17.19
C GLN A 108 -14.46 19.01 16.99
N GLY A 109 -15.10 18.59 15.89
CA GLY A 109 -16.48 18.91 15.55
C GLY A 109 -16.63 20.36 15.06
N ASP A 110 -17.48 20.58 14.04
CA ASP A 110 -17.97 21.93 13.76
C ASP A 110 -18.80 22.41 14.98
N PRO A 111 -18.70 23.69 15.41
CA PRO A 111 -19.56 24.26 16.45
C PRO A 111 -21.05 24.27 16.07
#